data_AF-A0A957LB12-F1
#
_entry.id   AF-A0A957LB12-F1
#
_cell.length_a   1.000
_cell.length_b   1.000
_cell.length_c   1.000
_cell.angle_alpha   90.00
_cell.angle_beta   90.00
_cell.angle_gamma   90.00
#
_symmetry.space_group_name_H-M   'P 1'
#
loop_
_entity.id
_entity.type
_entity.pdbx_description
1 polymer ?
#
loop_
_entity_poly.entity_id
_entity_poly.type
_entity_poly.pdbx_seq_one_letter_code
_entity_poly.pdbx_strand_id
1 'polypeptide(L)'
;MVNLKSLTLMGWWANSIQLSAISYQLSGSLSPEQNNAVLTAIKNKVTILTGGPGTGKTTTLRALLDTLDANGKSYVLASPTGRAAKRLSEATGREAKTIHRLLEFKPGEGFSRHDENPINADMVVVDETSMLDVVLANSLLRAIYPDTHLLLVGDTDQLPSVGAGDVLRDLIASEVPAVVRLTQIFRQAADSLIIRNAHRINSGQMPETPKHAQDFFLFIKDEPDELAELIVDVVKRRIPAKFGFDPFDDIQVLSPMYNGAAGVGNMNHLLQAGLNPPGKKAERRLGGRTFRVGDKVMQTVNNYDKNVFNGDIGRVTKIDIVEQTLHVNVDGLPVVYDYLEVDELAHAFAISVHKSQGSEYPCVVIPVTTQHYMMLQR
;
A
#
# COMPACT_ATOMS: atom_id res chain seq x y z
N MET A 1 -15.73 -9.04 23.09
CA MET A 1 -15.30 -7.65 23.32
C MET A 1 -13.93 -7.71 23.95
N VAL A 2 -12.87 -7.46 23.18
CA VAL A 2 -11.51 -7.33 23.72
C VAL A 2 -11.48 -6.05 24.55
N ASN A 3 -11.20 -6.16 25.86
CA ASN A 3 -11.19 -5.01 26.75
C ASN A 3 -9.88 -4.24 26.58
N LEU A 4 -9.85 -3.29 25.65
CA LEU A 4 -8.70 -2.40 25.40
C LEU A 4 -8.23 -1.64 26.64
N LYS A 5 -9.08 -1.45 27.67
CA LYS A 5 -8.68 -0.82 28.94
C LYS A 5 -7.78 -1.68 29.81
N SER A 6 -7.70 -3.00 29.56
CA SER A 6 -6.75 -3.87 30.26
C SER A 6 -5.34 -3.79 29.69
N LEU A 7 -5.18 -3.21 28.50
CA LEU A 7 -3.91 -3.04 27.79
C LEU A 7 -3.24 -1.68 28.06
N THR A 8 -3.77 -0.83 28.95
CA THR A 8 -3.18 0.49 29.27
C THR A 8 -2.25 0.48 30.48
N LEU A 9 -1.83 -0.69 30.97
CA LEU A 9 -0.80 -0.81 32.01
C LEU A 9 0.60 -0.63 31.44
N MET A 10 1.47 0.08 32.17
CA MET A 10 2.83 0.52 31.81
C MET A 10 3.62 -0.45 30.90
N GLY A 11 4.25 0.10 29.86
CA GLY A 11 5.16 -0.61 28.95
C GLY A 11 6.43 -1.16 29.62
N TRP A 12 7.21 -1.96 28.89
CA TRP A 12 8.44 -2.61 29.37
C TRP A 12 9.43 -1.65 30.06
N TRP A 13 10.19 -2.23 31.01
CA TRP A 13 11.28 -1.66 31.79
C TRP A 13 12.03 -0.53 31.08
N ALA A 14 11.79 0.69 31.53
CA ALA A 14 12.75 1.75 31.34
C ALA A 14 12.71 2.65 32.57
N ASN A 15 13.56 2.34 33.55
CA ASN A 15 13.92 3.36 34.52
C ASN A 15 14.42 4.60 33.75
N SER A 16 14.24 5.79 34.32
CA SER A 16 14.56 7.07 33.68
C SER A 16 15.92 7.10 32.96
N ILE A 17 16.89 6.33 33.45
CA ILE A 17 18.24 6.13 32.90
C ILE A 17 18.25 5.47 31.51
N GLN A 18 17.37 4.49 31.26
CA GLN A 18 17.33 3.77 30.00
C GLN A 18 16.59 4.59 28.93
N LEU A 19 15.56 5.35 29.33
CA LEU A 19 14.88 6.32 28.46
C LEU A 19 15.79 7.50 28.09
N SER A 20 16.61 7.98 29.03
CA SER A 20 17.58 9.05 28.74
C SER A 20 18.69 8.56 27.81
N ALA A 21 19.16 7.32 27.96
CA ALA A 21 20.13 6.71 27.05
C ALA A 21 19.56 6.54 25.63
N ILE A 22 18.32 6.06 25.49
CA ILE A 22 17.63 5.96 24.20
C ILE A 22 17.42 7.35 23.58
N SER A 23 16.94 8.31 24.37
CA SER A 23 16.76 9.70 23.92
C SER A 23 18.08 10.31 23.43
N TYR A 24 19.19 10.04 24.12
CA TYR A 24 20.52 10.47 23.70
C TYR A 24 20.97 9.79 22.39
N GLN A 25 20.75 8.48 22.24
CA GLN A 25 21.07 7.74 21.02
C GLN A 25 20.31 8.26 19.79
N LEU A 26 19.06 8.69 19.98
CA LEU A 26 18.22 9.26 18.92
C LEU A 26 18.51 10.75 18.64
N SER A 27 19.27 11.41 19.51
CA SER A 27 19.56 12.84 19.37
C SER A 27 20.54 13.08 18.20
N GLY A 28 20.08 13.85 17.20
CA GLY A 28 20.90 14.28 16.05
C GLY A 28 20.44 13.75 14.67
N SER A 29 19.57 12.74 14.60
CA SER A 29 19.10 12.15 13.33
C SER A 29 17.60 12.32 13.05
N LEU A 30 16.80 12.61 14.08
CA LEU A 30 15.34 12.70 14.01
C LEU A 30 14.82 14.07 14.46
N SER A 31 13.63 14.44 13.99
CA SER A 31 12.92 15.61 14.51
C SER A 31 12.39 15.35 15.94
N PRO A 32 12.08 16.40 16.73
CA PRO A 32 11.47 16.24 18.05
C PRO A 32 10.18 15.40 18.04
N GLU A 33 9.34 15.54 17.01
CA GLU A 33 8.10 14.77 16.85
C GLU A 33 8.39 13.28 16.63
N GLN A 34 9.38 12.95 15.80
CA GLN A 34 9.78 11.58 15.53
C GLN A 34 10.44 10.93 16.76
N ASN A 35 11.28 11.68 17.49
CA ASN A 35 11.83 11.22 18.77
C ASN A 35 10.74 10.92 19.78
N ASN A 36 9.75 11.81 19.89
CA ASN A 36 8.61 11.59 20.77
C ASN A 36 7.79 10.35 20.34
N ALA A 37 7.63 10.12 19.03
CA ALA A 37 6.97 8.91 18.53
C ALA A 37 7.67 7.62 18.97
N VAL A 38 9.00 7.53 18.82
CA VAL A 38 9.78 6.35 19.25
C VAL A 38 9.64 6.15 20.76
N LEU A 39 9.84 7.20 21.55
CA LEU A 39 9.72 7.12 23.01
C LEU A 39 8.30 6.74 23.46
N THR A 40 7.27 7.23 22.77
CA THR A 40 5.87 6.92 23.09
C THR A 40 5.56 5.45 22.81
N ALA A 41 6.03 4.92 21.67
CA ALA A 41 5.86 3.50 21.30
C ALA A 41 6.53 2.55 22.30
N ILE A 42 7.69 2.92 22.84
CA ILE A 42 8.40 2.13 23.86
C ILE A 42 7.70 2.22 25.23
N LYS A 43 7.17 3.39 25.60
CA LYS A 43 6.55 3.61 26.92
C LYS A 43 5.14 3.01 27.04
N ASN A 44 4.37 3.02 25.96
CA ASN A 44 2.96 2.64 25.98
C ASN A 44 2.76 1.30 25.27
N LYS A 45 1.93 0.44 25.85
CA LYS A 45 1.60 -0.87 25.28
C LYS A 45 0.89 -0.77 23.94
N VAL A 46 0.02 0.21 23.75
CA VAL A 46 -0.66 0.44 22.48
C VAL A 46 -0.42 1.88 22.05
N THR A 47 0.16 2.05 20.87
CA THR A 47 0.49 3.35 20.29
C THR A 47 0.02 3.42 18.84
N ILE A 48 -0.47 4.58 18.42
CA ILE A 48 -0.77 4.91 17.04
C ILE A 48 0.19 5.99 16.57
N LEU A 49 0.95 5.71 15.52
CA LEU A 49 1.75 6.68 14.78
C LEU A 49 1.02 7.04 13.48
N THR A 50 0.61 8.30 13.35
CA THR A 50 -0.03 8.80 12.13
C THR A 50 0.71 9.99 11.55
N GLY A 51 0.56 10.20 10.26
CA GLY A 51 1.09 11.36 9.56
C GLY A 51 0.86 11.26 8.07
N GLY A 52 0.79 12.40 7.39
CA GLY A 52 0.62 12.44 5.94
C GLY A 52 1.85 11.94 5.16
N PRO A 53 1.82 11.99 3.83
CA PRO A 53 3.00 11.75 2.99
C PRO A 53 4.12 12.74 3.33
N GLY A 54 5.38 12.30 3.25
CA GLY A 54 6.55 13.17 3.48
C GLY A 54 6.83 13.58 4.94
N THR A 55 6.05 13.09 5.91
CA THR A 55 6.24 13.36 7.35
C THR A 55 7.28 12.47 8.04
N GLY A 56 7.86 11.50 7.31
CA GLY A 56 8.96 10.68 7.79
C GLY A 56 8.55 9.49 8.68
N LYS A 57 7.32 8.96 8.55
CA LYS A 57 6.83 7.76 9.27
C LYS A 57 7.82 6.58 9.20
N THR A 58 8.28 6.25 7.99
CA THR A 58 9.26 5.16 7.76
C THR A 58 10.59 5.41 8.45
N THR A 59 11.08 6.66 8.48
CA THR A 59 12.32 7.02 9.18
C THR A 59 12.17 6.85 10.69
N THR A 60 11.03 7.29 11.25
CA THR A 60 10.67 7.06 12.66
C THR A 60 10.63 5.57 12.98
N LEU A 61 10.02 4.78 12.10
CA LEU A 61 9.92 3.34 12.28
C LEU A 61 11.29 2.67 12.28
N ARG A 62 12.17 2.98 11.32
CA ARG A 62 13.56 2.47 11.30
C ARG A 62 14.28 2.74 12.62
N ALA A 63 14.20 3.96 13.13
CA ALA A 63 14.86 4.34 14.38
C ALA A 63 14.29 3.58 15.59
N LEU A 64 12.98 3.32 15.62
CA LEU A 64 12.38 2.45 16.63
C LEU A 64 12.94 1.03 16.54
N LEU A 65 13.01 0.44 15.34
CA LEU A 65 13.51 -0.91 15.15
C LEU A 65 15.01 -1.02 15.49
N ASP A 66 15.82 -0.03 15.12
CA ASP A 66 17.24 0.05 15.50
C ASP A 66 17.39 0.11 17.03
N THR A 67 16.48 0.82 17.71
CA THR A 67 16.44 0.88 19.18
C THR A 67 16.08 -0.47 19.80
N LEU A 68 15.10 -1.18 19.22
CA LEU A 68 14.70 -2.51 19.69
C LEU A 68 15.82 -3.53 19.50
N ASP A 69 16.48 -3.54 18.34
CA ASP A 69 17.63 -4.40 18.05
C ASP A 69 18.78 -4.15 19.05
N ALA A 70 19.13 -2.89 19.30
CA ALA A 70 20.18 -2.51 20.24
C ALA A 70 19.88 -2.95 21.69
N ASN A 71 18.60 -3.17 22.02
CA ASN A 71 18.16 -3.62 23.34
C ASN A 71 17.74 -5.10 23.37
N GLY A 72 18.01 -5.86 22.31
CA GLY A 72 17.71 -7.29 22.21
C GLY A 72 16.22 -7.62 22.32
N LYS A 73 15.35 -6.72 21.83
CA LYS A 73 13.89 -6.90 21.85
C LYS A 73 13.42 -7.48 20.54
N SER A 74 12.61 -8.54 20.62
CA SER A 74 12.00 -9.18 19.47
C SER A 74 10.82 -8.35 18.97
N TYR A 75 10.68 -8.26 17.64
CA TYR A 75 9.52 -7.63 17.02
C TYR A 75 9.10 -8.35 15.75
N VAL A 76 7.86 -8.13 15.35
CA VAL A 76 7.33 -8.56 14.06
C VAL A 76 6.74 -7.38 13.32
N LEU A 77 6.98 -7.34 12.01
CA LEU A 77 6.44 -6.33 11.11
C LEU A 77 5.33 -6.94 10.26
N ALA A 78 4.18 -6.26 10.22
CA ALA A 78 3.06 -6.69 9.41
C ALA A 78 2.40 -5.56 8.65
N SER A 79 1.68 -5.91 7.60
CA SER A 79 0.78 -4.99 6.88
C SER A 79 -0.44 -5.74 6.33
N PRO A 80 -1.59 -5.06 6.08
CA PRO A 80 -2.77 -5.72 5.53
C PRO A 80 -2.56 -6.38 4.16
N THR A 81 -1.67 -5.83 3.31
CA THR A 81 -1.45 -6.33 1.94
C THR A 81 -0.02 -6.83 1.72
N GLY A 82 0.14 -7.76 0.76
CA GLY A 82 1.45 -8.32 0.40
C GLY A 82 2.41 -7.25 -0.13
N ARG A 83 1.91 -6.33 -0.96
CA ARG A 83 2.68 -5.21 -1.50
C ARG A 83 3.19 -4.28 -0.41
N ALA A 84 2.30 -3.86 0.50
CA ALA A 84 2.70 -3.00 1.61
C ALA A 84 3.71 -3.70 2.54
N ALA A 85 3.54 -5.00 2.80
CA ALA A 85 4.52 -5.78 3.55
C ALA A 85 5.89 -5.87 2.84
N LYS A 86 5.92 -6.09 1.52
CA LYS A 86 7.17 -6.09 0.74
C LYS A 86 7.88 -4.74 0.83
N ARG A 87 7.14 -3.64 0.64
CA ARG A 87 7.68 -2.29 0.73
C ARG A 87 8.15 -1.92 2.13
N LEU A 88 7.39 -2.32 3.15
CA LEU A 88 7.80 -2.19 4.54
C LEU A 88 9.12 -2.93 4.79
N SER A 89 9.30 -4.10 4.17
CA SER A 89 10.54 -4.87 4.28
C SER A 89 11.72 -4.16 3.62
N GLU A 90 11.56 -3.73 2.37
CA GLU A 90 12.58 -2.98 1.61
C GLU A 90 12.95 -1.68 2.31
N ALA A 91 11.95 -0.98 2.83
CA ALA A 91 12.15 0.26 3.54
C ALA A 91 12.88 0.01 4.86
N THR A 92 12.44 -0.91 5.71
CA THR A 92 13.04 -1.09 7.04
C THR A 92 14.30 -1.94 7.06
N GLY A 93 14.59 -2.66 5.97
CA GLY A 93 15.66 -3.66 5.89
C GLY A 93 15.38 -4.94 6.69
N ARG A 94 14.13 -5.15 7.14
CA ARG A 94 13.72 -6.24 8.03
C ARG A 94 12.52 -6.97 7.44
N GLU A 95 12.40 -8.27 7.64
CA GLU A 95 11.29 -9.05 7.06
C GLU A 95 9.94 -8.59 7.63
N ALA A 96 9.00 -8.26 6.75
CA ALA A 96 7.60 -8.01 7.08
C ALA A 96 6.67 -8.97 6.34
N LYS A 97 5.53 -9.29 6.96
CA LYS A 97 4.56 -10.26 6.46
C LYS A 97 3.17 -9.64 6.34
N THR A 98 2.27 -10.30 5.62
CA THR A 98 0.86 -9.90 5.70
C THR A 98 0.31 -10.27 7.09
N ILE A 99 -0.70 -9.54 7.58
CA ILE A 99 -1.38 -9.90 8.83
C ILE A 99 -1.92 -11.34 8.76
N HIS A 100 -2.43 -11.76 7.60
CA HIS A 100 -2.89 -13.14 7.38
C HIS A 100 -1.77 -14.18 7.60
N ARG A 101 -0.57 -13.91 7.09
CA ARG A 101 0.59 -14.80 7.30
C ARG A 101 1.09 -14.75 8.74
N LEU A 102 1.12 -13.57 9.36
CA LEU A 102 1.50 -13.40 10.77
C LEU A 102 0.55 -14.18 11.69
N LEU A 103 -0.75 -14.18 11.40
CA LEU A 103 -1.77 -14.90 12.15
C LEU A 103 -1.92 -16.37 11.76
N GLU A 104 -1.06 -16.89 10.88
CA GLU A 104 -1.08 -18.28 10.40
C GLU A 104 -2.46 -18.69 9.87
N PHE A 105 -3.03 -17.85 9.00
CA PHE A 105 -4.34 -18.09 8.37
C PHE A 105 -4.28 -19.31 7.45
N LYS A 106 -5.27 -20.19 7.62
CA LYS A 106 -5.50 -21.34 6.75
C LYS A 106 -6.94 -21.34 6.23
N PRO A 107 -7.15 -21.51 4.92
CA PRO A 107 -8.50 -21.66 4.37
C PRO A 107 -9.27 -22.79 5.07
N GLY A 108 -10.50 -22.51 5.51
CA GLY A 108 -11.37 -23.47 6.22
C GLY A 108 -11.10 -23.61 7.72
N GLU A 109 -9.86 -23.45 8.18
CA GLU A 109 -9.49 -23.55 9.61
C GLU A 109 -9.47 -22.18 10.32
N GLY A 110 -9.28 -21.08 9.58
CA GLY A 110 -9.21 -19.73 10.14
C GLY A 110 -7.80 -19.34 10.61
N PHE A 111 -7.72 -18.46 11.61
CA PHE A 111 -6.45 -17.97 12.17
C PHE A 111 -5.97 -18.87 13.31
N SER A 112 -4.71 -19.31 13.24
CA SER A 112 -4.11 -20.17 14.28
C SER A 112 -3.54 -19.37 15.46
N ARG A 113 -3.25 -18.07 15.26
CA ARG A 113 -2.86 -17.14 16.32
C ARG A 113 -4.07 -16.43 16.92
N HIS A 114 -4.16 -16.46 18.24
CA HIS A 114 -5.31 -16.00 19.01
C HIS A 114 -4.93 -15.85 20.50
N ASP A 115 -5.90 -15.68 21.38
CA ASP A 115 -5.70 -15.40 22.80
C ASP A 115 -5.04 -16.54 23.58
N GLU A 116 -5.28 -17.80 23.19
CA GLU A 116 -4.64 -18.97 23.79
C GLU A 116 -3.29 -19.34 23.13
N ASN A 117 -3.04 -18.82 21.93
CA ASN A 117 -1.80 -19.00 21.18
C ASN A 117 -1.37 -17.67 20.55
N PRO A 118 -0.87 -16.72 21.36
CA PRO A 118 -0.58 -15.37 20.89
C PRO A 118 0.64 -15.31 19.98
N ILE A 119 0.85 -14.16 19.37
CA ILE A 119 2.08 -13.83 18.65
C ILE A 119 3.23 -13.74 19.65
N ASN A 120 4.31 -14.47 19.38
CA ASN A 120 5.51 -14.47 20.22
C ASN A 120 6.48 -13.36 19.78
N ALA A 121 6.29 -12.15 20.31
CA ALA A 121 7.18 -11.02 20.11
C ALA A 121 7.00 -9.97 21.23
N ASP A 122 8.04 -9.18 21.50
CA ASP A 122 7.96 -8.07 22.46
C ASP A 122 7.19 -6.88 21.87
N MET A 123 7.25 -6.69 20.55
CA MET A 123 6.46 -5.68 19.84
C MET A 123 5.90 -6.20 18.50
N VAL A 124 4.64 -5.88 18.21
CA VAL A 124 3.99 -6.04 16.90
C VAL A 124 3.84 -4.66 16.28
N VAL A 125 4.40 -4.47 15.09
CA VAL A 125 4.20 -3.25 14.29
C VAL A 125 3.32 -3.58 13.11
N VAL A 126 2.25 -2.81 12.92
CA VAL A 126 1.37 -2.92 11.76
C VAL A 126 1.37 -1.61 10.97
N ASP A 127 1.86 -1.65 9.73
CA ASP A 127 1.84 -0.51 8.82
C ASP A 127 0.65 -0.57 7.85
N GLU A 128 0.27 0.59 7.30
CA GLU A 128 -0.95 0.77 6.47
C GLU A 128 -2.23 0.38 7.23
N THR A 129 -2.34 0.75 8.52
CA THR A 129 -3.49 0.44 9.37
C THR A 129 -4.81 1.07 8.88
N SER A 130 -4.74 2.10 8.04
CA SER A 130 -5.90 2.67 7.33
C SER A 130 -6.68 1.62 6.52
N MET A 131 -6.00 0.57 6.05
CA MET A 131 -6.59 -0.52 5.26
C MET A 131 -7.22 -1.63 6.12
N LEU A 132 -7.14 -1.55 7.45
CA LEU A 132 -7.57 -2.62 8.36
C LEU A 132 -9.08 -2.57 8.60
N ASP A 133 -9.78 -3.64 8.23
CA ASP A 133 -11.20 -3.81 8.55
C ASP A 133 -11.43 -4.35 9.97
N VAL A 134 -12.67 -4.29 10.45
CA VAL A 134 -13.03 -4.72 11.82
C VAL A 134 -12.74 -6.20 12.07
N VAL A 135 -12.91 -7.07 11.08
CA VAL A 135 -12.75 -8.52 11.25
C VAL A 135 -11.27 -8.87 11.43
N LEU A 136 -10.41 -8.32 10.59
CA LEU A 136 -8.97 -8.51 10.65
C LEU A 136 -8.37 -7.80 11.87
N ALA A 137 -8.88 -6.60 12.22
CA ALA A 137 -8.49 -5.91 13.45
C ALA A 137 -8.81 -6.73 14.71
N ASN A 138 -10.02 -7.28 14.81
CA ASN A 138 -10.41 -8.12 15.94
C ASN A 138 -9.52 -9.37 16.03
N SER A 139 -9.23 -10.00 14.89
CA SER A 139 -8.36 -11.18 14.85
C SER A 139 -6.93 -10.87 15.27
N LEU A 140 -6.37 -9.75 14.79
CA LEU A 140 -5.07 -9.24 15.21
C LEU A 140 -5.02 -8.97 16.71
N LEU A 141 -5.98 -8.19 17.23
CA LEU A 141 -6.00 -7.80 18.64
C LEU A 141 -6.14 -8.98 19.59
N ARG A 142 -6.90 -10.02 19.21
CA ARG A 142 -6.98 -11.27 19.99
C ARG A 142 -5.65 -12.01 20.07
N ALA A 143 -4.79 -11.87 19.08
CA ALA A 143 -3.49 -12.54 19.02
C ALA A 143 -2.36 -11.76 19.73
N ILE A 144 -2.63 -10.58 20.31
CA ILE A 144 -1.65 -9.80 21.06
C ILE A 144 -1.61 -10.29 22.52
N TYR A 145 -0.45 -10.76 22.97
CA TYR A 145 -0.23 -11.12 24.37
C TYR A 145 -0.21 -9.85 25.25
N PRO A 146 -0.69 -9.88 26.51
CA PRO A 146 -0.76 -8.68 27.36
C PRO A 146 0.57 -7.94 27.56
N ASP A 147 1.70 -8.65 27.53
CA ASP A 147 3.02 -8.03 27.68
C ASP A 147 3.60 -7.49 26.36
N THR A 148 3.02 -7.84 25.22
CA THR A 148 3.46 -7.40 23.89
C THR A 148 2.99 -5.97 23.62
N HIS A 149 3.89 -5.14 23.08
CA HIS A 149 3.54 -3.81 22.61
C HIS A 149 2.93 -3.89 21.19
N LEU A 150 1.94 -3.04 20.90
CA LEU A 150 1.33 -2.89 19.60
C LEU A 150 1.53 -1.46 19.11
N LEU A 151 2.22 -1.32 17.97
CA LEU A 151 2.33 -0.07 17.24
C LEU A 151 1.52 -0.16 15.95
N LEU A 152 0.50 0.68 15.83
CA LEU A 152 -0.28 0.86 14.61
C LEU A 152 0.26 2.09 13.87
N VAL A 153 0.68 1.91 12.62
CA VAL A 153 1.17 2.97 11.74
C VAL A 153 0.21 3.12 10.57
N GLY A 154 -0.13 4.36 10.23
CA GLY A 154 -1.04 4.63 9.12
C GLY A 154 -1.21 6.11 8.83
N ASP A 155 -2.09 6.41 7.88
CA ASP A 155 -2.47 7.77 7.52
C ASP A 155 -3.99 7.89 7.62
N THR A 156 -4.46 8.81 8.46
CA THR A 156 -5.90 9.03 8.69
C THR A 156 -6.62 9.67 7.51
N ASP A 157 -5.86 10.24 6.57
CA ASP A 157 -6.39 10.89 5.38
C ASP A 157 -6.37 9.97 4.15
N GLN A 158 -5.88 8.73 4.28
CA GLN A 158 -6.04 7.72 3.23
C GLN A 158 -7.46 7.16 3.20
N LEU A 159 -7.81 6.54 2.05
CA LEU A 159 -9.06 5.80 1.90
C LEU A 159 -9.19 4.71 2.99
N PRO A 160 -10.39 4.52 3.56
CA PRO A 160 -10.63 3.50 4.57
C PRO A 160 -10.52 2.09 3.98
N SER A 161 -10.60 1.10 4.85
CA SER A 161 -10.67 -0.31 4.44
C SER A 161 -11.86 -0.55 3.49
N VAL A 162 -11.71 -1.49 2.56
CA VAL A 162 -12.82 -1.95 1.69
C VAL A 162 -13.83 -2.77 2.50
N GLY A 163 -13.38 -3.43 3.56
CA GLY A 163 -14.23 -4.14 4.51
C GLY A 163 -15.02 -3.18 5.40
N ALA A 164 -15.80 -3.74 6.32
CA ALA A 164 -16.60 -2.94 7.23
C ALA A 164 -15.73 -2.22 8.29
N GLY A 165 -16.04 -0.94 8.51
CA GLY A 165 -15.53 -0.10 9.59
C GLY A 165 -14.32 0.78 9.24
N ASP A 166 -14.07 1.77 10.11
CA ASP A 166 -12.92 2.70 10.02
C ASP A 166 -12.08 2.58 11.29
N VAL A 167 -11.39 1.44 11.41
CA VAL A 167 -10.72 1.02 12.65
C VAL A 167 -9.70 2.05 13.14
N LEU A 168 -8.87 2.57 12.24
CA LEU A 168 -7.83 3.53 12.62
C LEU A 168 -8.45 4.83 13.17
N ARG A 169 -9.46 5.37 12.49
CA ARG A 169 -10.14 6.61 12.93
C ARG A 169 -10.88 6.39 14.24
N ASP A 170 -11.59 5.28 14.38
CA ASP A 170 -12.36 4.94 15.58
C ASP A 170 -11.44 4.73 16.79
N LEU A 171 -10.30 4.05 16.62
CA LEU A 171 -9.31 3.90 17.69
C LEU A 171 -8.71 5.23 18.13
N ILE A 172 -8.40 6.12 17.18
CA ILE A 172 -7.93 7.47 17.49
C ILE A 172 -9.01 8.27 18.23
N ALA A 173 -10.26 8.20 17.79
CA ALA A 173 -11.39 8.90 18.42
C ALA A 173 -11.74 8.36 19.81
N SER A 174 -11.37 7.11 20.11
CA SER A 174 -11.60 6.50 21.43
C SER A 174 -10.72 7.08 22.53
N GLU A 175 -9.63 7.76 22.19
CA GLU A 175 -8.62 8.30 23.12
C GLU A 175 -7.98 7.25 24.05
N VAL A 176 -8.16 5.96 23.76
CA VAL A 176 -7.58 4.86 24.55
C VAL A 176 -6.09 4.64 24.25
N PRO A 177 -5.64 4.47 23.00
CA PRO A 177 -4.22 4.30 22.70
C PRO A 177 -3.50 5.65 22.72
N ALA A 178 -2.18 5.63 22.99
CA ALA A 178 -1.36 6.82 22.84
C ALA A 178 -1.24 7.17 21.35
N VAL A 179 -1.57 8.41 20.96
CA VAL A 179 -1.52 8.85 19.55
C VAL A 179 -0.41 9.87 19.36
N VAL A 180 0.49 9.62 18.41
CA VAL A 180 1.51 10.59 17.98
C VAL A 180 1.26 10.93 16.52
N ARG A 181 1.11 12.23 16.24
CA ARG A 181 0.89 12.76 14.88
C ARG A 181 2.14 13.46 14.39
N LEU A 182 2.74 12.97 13.32
CA LEU A 182 3.82 13.65 12.62
C LEU A 182 3.21 14.69 11.67
N THR A 183 3.57 15.95 11.87
CA THR A 183 3.02 17.07 11.08
C THR A 183 4.09 17.80 10.29
N GLN A 184 5.35 17.69 10.71
CA GLN A 184 6.46 18.32 10.03
C GLN A 184 6.79 17.64 8.69
N ILE A 185 6.66 18.37 7.59
CA ILE A 185 7.09 17.94 6.24
C ILE A 185 8.58 18.29 6.06
N PHE A 186 9.38 17.31 5.65
CA PHE A 186 10.82 17.52 5.44
C PHE A 186 11.11 18.27 4.13
N ARG A 187 12.18 19.06 4.09
CA ARG A 187 12.50 19.99 2.98
C ARG A 187 12.52 19.32 1.59
N GLN A 188 13.07 18.11 1.49
CA GLN A 188 13.12 17.36 0.22
C GLN A 188 11.70 17.02 -0.30
N ALA A 189 10.77 16.76 0.61
CA ALA A 189 9.36 16.54 0.31
C ALA A 189 8.59 17.86 0.12
N ALA A 190 9.02 18.92 0.80
CA ALA A 190 8.36 20.21 0.75
C ALA A 190 8.45 20.87 -0.63
N ASP A 191 9.41 20.53 -1.49
CA ASP A 191 9.53 21.08 -2.85
C ASP A 191 8.70 20.33 -3.91
N SER A 192 8.16 19.16 -3.57
CA SER A 192 7.30 18.38 -4.47
C SER A 192 5.89 18.97 -4.54
N LEU A 193 5.38 19.24 -5.75
CA LEU A 193 3.99 19.66 -5.93
C LEU A 193 3.02 18.53 -5.63
N ILE A 194 3.43 17.26 -5.79
CA ILE A 194 2.59 16.11 -5.43
C ILE A 194 2.27 16.16 -3.93
N ILE A 195 3.29 16.35 -3.09
CA ILE A 195 3.11 16.38 -1.62
C ILE A 195 2.35 17.64 -1.20
N ARG A 196 2.72 18.82 -1.73
CA ARG A 196 1.98 20.07 -1.46
C ARG A 196 0.51 19.95 -1.84
N ASN A 197 0.21 19.42 -3.02
CA ASN A 197 -1.16 19.27 -3.49
C ASN A 197 -1.96 18.23 -2.70
N ALA A 198 -1.32 17.15 -2.21
CA ALA A 198 -1.98 16.22 -1.29
C ALA A 198 -2.48 16.94 -0.02
N HIS A 199 -1.64 17.74 0.62
CA HIS A 199 -2.06 18.52 1.80
C HIS A 199 -3.14 19.58 1.49
N ARG A 200 -3.08 20.19 0.31
CA ARG A 200 -4.13 21.10 -0.16
C ARG A 200 -5.47 20.37 -0.30
N ILE A 201 -5.48 19.20 -0.95
CA ILE A 201 -6.69 18.37 -1.08
C ILE A 201 -7.24 18.02 0.30
N ASN A 202 -6.39 17.55 1.22
CA ASN A 202 -6.79 17.21 2.60
C ASN A 202 -7.42 18.41 3.32
N SER A 203 -6.89 19.62 3.10
CA SER A 203 -7.45 20.87 3.66
C SER A 203 -8.65 21.45 2.88
N GLY A 204 -9.16 20.74 1.87
CA GLY A 204 -10.30 21.20 1.05
C GLY A 204 -9.95 22.30 0.04
N GLN A 205 -8.67 22.43 -0.30
CA GLN A 205 -8.15 23.39 -1.26
C GLN A 205 -7.83 22.71 -2.59
N MET A 206 -8.06 23.42 -3.70
CA MET A 206 -7.72 22.91 -5.03
C MET A 206 -6.20 22.78 -5.22
N PRO A 207 -5.73 21.73 -5.93
CA PRO A 207 -4.33 21.60 -6.33
C PRO A 207 -3.82 22.81 -7.13
N GLU A 208 -2.53 23.13 -6.96
CA GLU A 208 -1.82 24.10 -7.77
C GLU A 208 -1.08 23.42 -8.91
N THR A 209 -1.19 24.00 -10.11
CA THR A 209 -0.51 23.51 -11.32
C THR A 209 0.19 24.67 -12.04
N PRO A 210 1.29 25.20 -11.49
CA PRO A 210 2.02 26.31 -12.10
C PRO A 210 2.62 25.89 -13.46
N LYS A 211 2.84 26.86 -14.36
CA LYS A 211 3.40 26.60 -15.70
C LYS A 211 4.77 25.89 -15.68
N HIS A 212 5.55 26.10 -14.62
CA HIS A 212 6.87 25.51 -14.42
C HIS A 212 6.84 24.29 -13.48
N ALA A 213 5.69 23.62 -13.36
CA ALA A 213 5.57 22.39 -12.58
C ALA A 213 6.57 21.32 -13.07
N GLN A 214 7.18 20.62 -12.12
CA GLN A 214 8.17 19.58 -12.40
C GLN A 214 7.59 18.17 -12.27
N ASP A 215 6.68 17.96 -11.31
CA ASP A 215 6.20 16.64 -10.89
C ASP A 215 4.67 16.50 -10.83
N PHE A 216 3.89 17.58 -10.94
CA PHE A 216 2.42 17.53 -10.92
C PHE A 216 1.82 18.32 -12.09
N PHE A 217 1.05 17.63 -12.94
CA PHE A 217 0.48 18.21 -14.16
C PHE A 217 -1.03 17.96 -14.22
N LEU A 218 -1.78 18.95 -14.69
CA LEU A 218 -3.21 18.83 -14.96
C LEU A 218 -3.46 19.10 -16.45
N PHE A 219 -4.15 18.16 -17.09
CA PHE A 219 -4.66 18.31 -18.44
C PHE A 219 -6.17 18.28 -18.39
N ILE A 220 -6.82 19.21 -19.08
CA ILE A 220 -8.27 19.32 -19.11
C ILE A 220 -8.77 18.95 -20.49
N LYS A 221 -9.78 18.08 -20.52
CA LYS A 221 -10.52 17.66 -21.71
C LYS A 221 -12.00 17.64 -21.37
N ASP A 222 -12.81 18.15 -22.28
CA ASP A 222 -14.25 18.25 -22.08
C ASP A 222 -14.94 16.90 -22.35
N GLU A 223 -14.50 16.19 -23.39
CA GLU A 223 -15.11 14.93 -23.82
C GLU A 223 -14.41 13.70 -23.21
N PRO A 224 -15.16 12.72 -22.66
CA PRO A 224 -14.61 11.52 -22.03
C PRO A 224 -13.73 10.66 -22.95
N ASP A 225 -14.08 10.55 -24.23
CA ASP A 225 -13.30 9.77 -25.20
C ASP A 225 -11.98 10.48 -25.57
N GLU A 226 -11.99 11.81 -25.67
CA GLU A 226 -10.75 12.58 -25.85
C GLU A 226 -9.84 12.47 -24.63
N LEU A 227 -10.40 12.39 -23.42
CA LEU A 227 -9.65 12.13 -22.19
C LEU A 227 -8.98 10.75 -22.24
N ALA A 228 -9.71 9.71 -22.66
CA ALA A 228 -9.18 8.36 -22.83
C ALA A 228 -8.01 8.31 -23.82
N GLU A 229 -8.17 8.94 -25.00
CA GLU A 229 -7.11 9.05 -26.00
C GLU A 229 -5.89 9.82 -25.48
N LEU A 230 -6.13 10.92 -24.76
CA LEU A 230 -5.07 11.70 -24.15
C LEU A 230 -4.27 10.89 -23.12
N ILE A 231 -4.92 10.05 -22.31
CA ILE A 231 -4.22 9.18 -21.35
C ILE A 231 -3.27 8.25 -22.09
N VAL A 232 -3.72 7.60 -23.17
CA VAL A 232 -2.87 6.72 -23.99
C VAL A 232 -1.69 7.50 -24.56
N ASP A 233 -1.91 8.70 -25.09
CA ASP A 233 -0.84 9.57 -25.61
C ASP A 233 0.17 9.98 -24.51
N VAL A 234 -0.34 10.37 -23.35
CA VAL A 234 0.47 10.79 -22.20
C VAL A 234 1.37 9.65 -21.72
N VAL A 235 0.80 8.45 -21.53
CA VAL A 235 1.52 7.26 -21.07
C VAL A 235 2.52 6.77 -22.12
N LYS A 236 2.10 6.65 -23.38
CA LYS A 236 2.93 6.06 -24.45
C LYS A 236 4.03 7.00 -24.94
N ARG A 237 3.79 8.31 -24.95
CA ARG A 237 4.66 9.28 -25.65
C ARG A 237 5.12 10.42 -24.75
N ARG A 238 4.21 11.18 -24.14
CA ARG A 238 4.60 12.46 -23.50
C ARG A 238 5.44 12.29 -22.25
N ILE A 239 5.04 11.40 -21.34
CA ILE A 239 5.79 11.12 -20.11
C ILE A 239 7.15 10.51 -20.43
N PRO A 240 7.25 9.44 -21.27
CA PRO A 240 8.55 8.89 -21.67
C PRO A 240 9.46 9.93 -22.32
N ALA A 241 8.95 10.75 -23.25
CA ALA A 241 9.75 11.75 -23.94
C ALA A 241 10.26 12.87 -23.01
N LYS A 242 9.48 13.24 -21.99
CA LYS A 242 9.84 14.34 -21.07
C LYS A 242 10.73 13.88 -19.91
N PHE A 243 10.47 12.69 -19.37
CA PHE A 243 11.08 12.23 -18.12
C PHE A 243 11.95 10.97 -18.27
N GLY A 244 11.93 10.31 -19.44
CA GLY A 244 12.70 9.11 -19.69
C GLY A 244 12.14 7.83 -19.03
N PHE A 245 10.90 7.89 -18.51
CA PHE A 245 10.24 6.75 -17.89
C PHE A 245 9.83 5.68 -18.92
N ASP A 246 9.97 4.42 -18.53
CA ASP A 246 9.46 3.28 -19.29
C ASP A 246 7.91 3.24 -19.21
N PRO A 247 7.19 3.22 -20.34
CA PRO A 247 5.73 3.21 -20.35
C PRO A 247 5.07 2.02 -19.64
N PHE A 248 5.75 0.88 -19.52
CA PHE A 248 5.21 -0.34 -18.92
C PHE A 248 5.54 -0.44 -17.43
N ASP A 249 6.79 -0.15 -17.07
CA ASP A 249 7.33 -0.39 -15.73
C ASP A 249 7.18 0.81 -14.80
N ASP A 250 7.40 2.03 -15.32
CA ASP A 250 7.49 3.23 -14.47
C ASP A 250 6.16 3.99 -14.36
N ILE A 251 5.25 3.77 -15.32
CA ILE A 251 3.97 4.50 -15.40
C ILE A 251 2.80 3.58 -15.03
N GLN A 252 1.97 4.04 -14.10
CA GLN A 252 0.73 3.38 -13.76
C GLN A 252 -0.49 4.27 -13.98
N VAL A 253 -1.49 3.76 -14.69
CA VAL A 253 -2.80 4.42 -14.80
C VAL A 253 -3.68 3.94 -13.66
N LEU A 254 -4.24 4.87 -12.89
CA LEU A 254 -5.18 4.60 -11.80
C LEU A 254 -6.52 5.21 -12.14
N SER A 255 -7.60 4.43 -12.12
CA SER A 255 -8.95 4.95 -12.37
C SER A 255 -9.88 4.72 -11.16
N PRO A 256 -10.72 5.70 -10.77
CA PRO A 256 -11.68 5.51 -9.68
C PRO A 256 -12.73 4.42 -9.95
N MET A 257 -13.09 4.17 -11.22
CA MET A 257 -14.16 3.26 -11.61
C MET A 257 -13.71 2.25 -12.68
N TYR A 258 -14.41 1.11 -12.76
CA TYR A 258 -14.15 0.09 -13.78
C TYR A 258 -14.77 0.43 -15.14
N ASN A 259 -15.95 1.04 -15.14
CA ASN A 259 -16.73 1.36 -16.33
C ASN A 259 -16.48 2.81 -16.79
N GLY A 260 -16.89 3.13 -18.01
CA GLY A 260 -16.75 4.46 -18.61
C GLY A 260 -15.54 4.58 -19.54
N ALA A 261 -15.46 5.69 -20.27
CA ALA A 261 -14.42 5.92 -21.27
C ALA A 261 -13.02 5.90 -20.64
N ALA A 262 -12.85 6.49 -19.45
CA ALA A 262 -11.60 6.45 -18.67
C ALA A 262 -11.63 5.41 -17.53
N GLY A 263 -12.51 4.42 -17.60
CA GLY A 263 -12.60 3.33 -16.61
C GLY A 263 -11.52 2.27 -16.78
N VAL A 264 -11.21 1.52 -15.72
CA VAL A 264 -10.17 0.46 -15.71
C VAL A 264 -10.31 -0.51 -16.89
N GLY A 265 -11.53 -0.94 -17.23
CA GLY A 265 -11.76 -1.89 -18.32
C GLY A 265 -11.35 -1.33 -19.69
N ASN A 266 -11.87 -0.14 -20.04
CA ASN A 266 -11.56 0.49 -21.31
C ASN A 266 -10.09 0.93 -21.38
N MET A 267 -9.54 1.48 -20.30
CA MET A 267 -8.13 1.87 -20.24
C MET A 267 -7.19 0.69 -20.45
N ASN A 268 -7.48 -0.48 -19.87
CA ASN A 268 -6.68 -1.68 -20.14
C ASN A 268 -6.70 -2.07 -21.62
N HIS A 269 -7.86 -2.00 -22.27
CA HIS A 269 -7.96 -2.28 -23.71
C HIS A 269 -7.15 -1.30 -24.56
N LEU A 270 -7.35 0.01 -24.35
CA LEU A 270 -6.68 1.06 -25.12
C LEU A 270 -5.17 1.09 -24.87
N LEU A 271 -4.73 0.92 -23.62
CA LEU A 271 -3.31 0.88 -23.28
C LEU A 271 -2.65 -0.40 -23.79
N GLN A 272 -3.32 -1.56 -23.74
CA GLN A 272 -2.79 -2.78 -24.37
C GLN A 272 -2.58 -2.57 -25.87
N ALA A 273 -3.55 -1.99 -26.58
CA ALA A 273 -3.42 -1.68 -28.01
C ALA A 273 -2.31 -0.66 -28.28
N GLY A 274 -2.15 0.34 -27.40
CA GLY A 274 -1.14 1.38 -27.53
C GLY A 274 0.28 0.89 -27.24
N LEU A 275 0.46 0.13 -26.16
CA LEU A 275 1.76 -0.24 -25.59
C LEU A 275 2.22 -1.63 -26.05
N ASN A 276 1.31 -2.60 -26.16
CA ASN A 276 1.60 -3.96 -26.61
C ASN A 276 0.73 -4.34 -27.83
N PRO A 277 0.81 -3.67 -28.99
CA PRO A 277 -0.11 -3.90 -30.11
C PRO A 277 -0.08 -5.34 -30.67
N PRO A 278 -1.16 -5.79 -31.35
CA PRO A 278 -1.16 -7.06 -32.09
C PRO A 278 0.00 -7.14 -33.09
N GLY A 279 0.54 -8.34 -33.28
CA GLY A 279 1.68 -8.57 -34.18
C GLY A 279 2.06 -10.04 -34.24
N LYS A 280 3.34 -10.35 -34.48
CA LYS A 280 3.86 -11.73 -34.53
C LYS A 280 4.01 -12.40 -33.14
N LYS A 281 3.44 -11.82 -32.09
CA LYS A 281 3.50 -12.35 -30.72
C LYS A 281 2.39 -13.38 -30.52
N ALA A 282 2.62 -14.37 -29.67
CA ALA A 282 1.56 -15.28 -29.27
C ALA A 282 0.47 -14.51 -28.50
N GLU A 283 -0.79 -14.73 -28.87
CA GLU A 283 -1.97 -14.19 -28.19
C GLU A 283 -3.09 -15.22 -28.17
N ARG A 284 -3.95 -15.12 -27.15
CA ARG A 284 -5.11 -16.01 -26.99
C ARG A 284 -6.25 -15.27 -26.34
N ARG A 285 -7.46 -15.49 -26.84
CA ARG A 285 -8.69 -15.00 -26.20
C ARG A 285 -9.15 -15.99 -25.13
N LEU A 286 -9.16 -15.56 -23.87
CA LEU A 286 -9.50 -16.35 -22.69
C LEU A 286 -10.37 -15.50 -21.75
N GLY A 287 -11.43 -16.06 -21.17
CA GLY A 287 -12.28 -15.33 -20.20
C GLY A 287 -12.85 -14.00 -20.74
N GLY A 288 -13.11 -13.91 -22.04
CA GLY A 288 -13.58 -12.68 -22.70
C GLY A 288 -12.51 -11.62 -22.99
N ARG A 289 -11.25 -11.84 -22.59
CA ARG A 289 -10.11 -10.94 -22.79
C ARG A 289 -9.08 -11.55 -23.74
N THR A 290 -8.28 -10.71 -24.40
CA THR A 290 -7.16 -11.19 -25.21
C THR A 290 -5.88 -11.00 -24.41
N PHE A 291 -5.24 -12.11 -24.02
CA PHE A 291 -3.91 -12.09 -23.43
C PHE A 291 -2.87 -12.20 -24.54
N ARG A 292 -1.78 -11.43 -24.40
CA ARG A 292 -0.65 -11.39 -25.34
C ARG A 292 0.65 -11.47 -24.56
N VAL A 293 1.66 -12.14 -25.12
CA VAL A 293 3.02 -12.12 -24.55
C VAL A 293 3.48 -10.67 -24.41
N GLY A 294 3.97 -10.31 -23.22
CA GLY A 294 4.35 -8.97 -22.81
C GLY A 294 3.25 -8.17 -22.09
N ASP A 295 2.03 -8.70 -21.97
CA ASP A 295 0.97 -8.01 -21.22
C ASP A 295 1.31 -7.87 -19.74
N LYS A 296 1.00 -6.70 -19.20
CA LYS A 296 0.99 -6.43 -17.75
C LYS A 296 -0.31 -6.96 -17.17
N VAL A 297 -0.22 -7.92 -16.25
CA VAL A 297 -1.37 -8.56 -15.61
C VAL A 297 -1.27 -8.45 -14.10
N MET A 298 -2.39 -8.59 -13.40
CA MET A 298 -2.51 -8.57 -11.96
C MET A 298 -3.30 -9.79 -11.49
N GLN A 299 -2.79 -10.43 -10.44
CA GLN A 299 -3.49 -11.45 -9.70
C GLN A 299 -4.66 -10.83 -8.93
N THR A 300 -5.86 -11.38 -9.03
CA THR A 300 -7.08 -10.82 -8.46
C THR A 300 -7.55 -11.51 -7.18
N VAL A 301 -7.05 -12.71 -6.92
CA VAL A 301 -7.36 -13.55 -5.75
C VAL A 301 -6.07 -14.16 -5.18
N ASN A 302 -6.03 -14.44 -3.89
CA ASN A 302 -4.84 -15.10 -3.32
C ASN A 302 -4.79 -16.57 -3.78
N ASN A 303 -3.65 -17.01 -4.31
CA ASN A 303 -3.39 -18.39 -4.65
C ASN A 303 -2.16 -18.87 -3.89
N TYR A 304 -2.40 -19.61 -2.80
CA TYR A 304 -1.35 -20.03 -1.86
C TYR A 304 -0.45 -21.12 -2.43
N ASP A 305 -0.99 -21.98 -3.29
CA ASP A 305 -0.23 -23.06 -3.94
C ASP A 305 0.82 -22.49 -4.91
N LYS A 306 0.45 -21.42 -5.62
CA LYS A 306 1.32 -20.70 -6.55
C LYS A 306 2.14 -19.58 -5.88
N ASN A 307 1.90 -19.33 -4.59
CA ASN A 307 2.53 -18.27 -3.81
C ASN A 307 2.39 -16.86 -4.44
N VAL A 308 1.21 -16.56 -5.01
CA VAL A 308 0.84 -15.25 -5.55
C VAL A 308 -0.37 -14.68 -4.82
N PHE A 309 -0.40 -13.37 -4.65
CA PHE A 309 -1.41 -12.68 -3.83
C PHE A 309 -2.19 -11.67 -4.67
N ASN A 310 -3.42 -11.43 -4.24
CA ASN A 310 -4.29 -10.41 -4.82
C ASN A 310 -3.58 -9.05 -4.83
N GLY A 311 -3.49 -8.47 -6.02
CA GLY A 311 -2.78 -7.24 -6.30
C GLY A 311 -1.41 -7.47 -6.93
N ASP A 312 -0.78 -8.65 -6.83
CA ASP A 312 0.55 -8.89 -7.41
C ASP A 312 0.52 -8.69 -8.93
N ILE A 313 1.54 -8.01 -9.47
CA ILE A 313 1.64 -7.63 -10.89
C ILE A 313 2.70 -8.52 -11.51
N GLY A 314 2.38 -9.05 -12.68
CA GLY A 314 3.30 -9.83 -13.47
C GLY A 314 3.26 -9.47 -14.95
N ARG A 315 4.14 -10.13 -15.70
CA ARG A 315 4.22 -10.05 -17.15
C ARG A 315 3.97 -11.40 -17.78
N VAL A 316 3.09 -11.47 -18.77
CA VAL A 316 2.91 -12.69 -19.56
C VAL A 316 4.19 -12.95 -20.36
N THR A 317 4.84 -14.08 -20.13
CA THR A 317 6.11 -14.44 -20.77
C THR A 317 5.94 -15.45 -21.90
N LYS A 318 4.95 -16.34 -21.79
CA LYS A 318 4.65 -17.37 -22.78
C LYS A 318 3.17 -17.73 -22.76
N ILE A 319 2.63 -18.07 -23.94
CA ILE A 319 1.31 -18.67 -24.10
C ILE A 319 1.51 -19.99 -24.84
N ASP A 320 1.23 -21.10 -24.18
CA ASP A 320 1.32 -22.44 -24.77
C ASP A 320 -0.06 -22.92 -25.20
N ILE A 321 -0.24 -23.13 -26.51
CA ILE A 321 -1.54 -23.52 -27.08
C ILE A 321 -1.75 -25.04 -26.96
N VAL A 322 -0.65 -25.81 -26.95
CA VAL A 322 -0.71 -27.27 -26.89
C VAL A 322 -1.01 -27.70 -25.45
N GLU A 323 -0.23 -27.17 -24.50
CA GLU A 323 -0.44 -27.44 -23.07
C GLU A 323 -1.57 -26.62 -22.47
N GLN A 324 -2.16 -25.68 -23.23
CA GLN A 324 -3.23 -24.78 -22.77
C GLN A 324 -2.86 -24.01 -21.50
N THR A 325 -1.63 -23.49 -21.45
CA THR A 325 -1.12 -22.75 -20.29
C THR A 325 -0.71 -21.32 -20.64
N LEU A 326 -0.87 -20.43 -19.66
CA LEU A 326 -0.39 -19.06 -19.64
C LEU A 326 0.75 -18.95 -18.61
N HIS A 327 1.91 -18.47 -19.03
CA HIS A 327 3.07 -18.30 -18.16
C HIS A 327 3.22 -16.82 -17.84
N VAL A 328 3.31 -16.50 -16.55
CA VAL A 328 3.43 -15.15 -16.04
C VAL A 328 4.65 -15.08 -15.11
N ASN A 329 5.50 -14.09 -15.31
CA ASN A 329 6.56 -13.78 -14.37
C ASN A 329 6.06 -12.71 -13.39
N VAL A 330 5.92 -13.07 -12.11
CA VAL A 330 5.49 -12.18 -11.02
C VAL A 330 6.71 -11.89 -10.16
N ASP A 331 7.28 -10.69 -10.26
CA ASP A 331 8.48 -10.29 -9.50
C ASP A 331 9.65 -11.31 -9.53
N GLY A 332 9.87 -11.95 -10.68
CA GLY A 332 10.93 -12.96 -10.87
C GLY A 332 10.50 -14.40 -10.55
N LEU A 333 9.29 -14.59 -10.01
CA LEU A 333 8.67 -15.90 -9.83
C LEU A 333 7.95 -16.32 -11.11
N PRO A 334 8.38 -17.39 -11.80
CA PRO A 334 7.63 -17.95 -12.92
C PRO A 334 6.41 -18.72 -12.40
N VAL A 335 5.22 -18.30 -12.82
CA VAL A 335 3.95 -18.89 -12.43
C VAL A 335 3.20 -19.35 -13.67
N VAL A 336 2.68 -20.58 -13.61
CA VAL A 336 1.91 -21.19 -14.70
C VAL A 336 0.44 -21.23 -14.31
N TYR A 337 -0.41 -20.81 -15.25
CA TYR A 337 -1.86 -20.85 -15.13
C TYR A 337 -2.41 -21.74 -16.25
N ASP A 338 -3.24 -22.70 -15.89
CA ASP A 338 -4.11 -23.36 -16.84
C ASP A 338 -5.11 -22.33 -17.40
N TYR A 339 -5.58 -22.53 -18.63
CA TYR A 339 -6.61 -21.65 -19.22
C TYR A 339 -7.90 -21.57 -18.37
N LEU A 340 -8.18 -22.55 -17.53
CA LEU A 340 -9.31 -22.53 -16.60
C LEU A 340 -9.08 -21.62 -15.39
N GLU A 341 -7.85 -21.24 -15.08
CA GLU A 341 -7.47 -20.42 -13.91
C GLU A 341 -7.21 -18.95 -14.29
N VAL A 342 -7.37 -18.58 -15.57
CA VAL A 342 -7.06 -17.22 -16.06
C VAL A 342 -8.08 -16.17 -15.63
N ASP A 343 -9.21 -16.56 -15.06
CA ASP A 343 -10.14 -15.67 -14.38
C ASP A 343 -9.54 -15.08 -13.10
N GLU A 344 -8.54 -15.74 -12.51
CA GLU A 344 -7.72 -15.18 -11.43
C GLU A 344 -6.85 -14.00 -11.90
N LEU A 345 -6.67 -13.79 -13.20
CA LEU A 345 -5.86 -12.73 -13.79
C LEU A 345 -6.70 -11.63 -14.44
N ALA A 346 -6.29 -10.38 -14.22
CA ALA A 346 -6.80 -9.21 -14.94
C ALA A 346 -5.65 -8.45 -15.60
N HIS A 347 -5.91 -7.72 -16.69
CA HIS A 347 -4.95 -6.75 -17.21
C HIS A 347 -4.70 -5.63 -16.19
N ALA A 348 -3.47 -5.14 -16.14
CA ALA A 348 -3.00 -4.19 -15.13
C ALA A 348 -2.27 -2.96 -15.73
N PHE A 349 -2.50 -2.66 -17.01
CA PHE A 349 -2.08 -1.37 -17.59
C PHE A 349 -2.78 -0.20 -16.89
N ALA A 350 -4.05 -0.41 -16.54
CA ALA A 350 -4.81 0.43 -15.63
C ALA A 350 -5.36 -0.42 -14.49
N ILE A 351 -5.38 0.14 -13.27
CA ILE A 351 -5.94 -0.50 -12.07
C ILE A 351 -6.80 0.51 -11.32
N SER A 352 -7.60 0.04 -10.36
CA SER A 352 -8.38 0.97 -9.53
C SER A 352 -7.52 1.63 -8.45
N VAL A 353 -7.91 2.83 -8.01
CA VAL A 353 -7.24 3.54 -6.89
C VAL A 353 -7.19 2.68 -5.63
N HIS A 354 -8.23 1.89 -5.36
CA HIS A 354 -8.27 0.95 -4.24
C HIS A 354 -7.23 -0.16 -4.38
N LYS A 355 -7.08 -0.72 -5.59
CA LYS A 355 -6.09 -1.78 -5.87
C LYS A 355 -4.64 -1.27 -5.83
N SER A 356 -4.42 0.04 -5.92
CA SER A 356 -3.09 0.64 -5.77
C SER A 356 -2.68 0.98 -4.34
N GLN A 357 -3.58 0.85 -3.35
CA GLN A 357 -3.21 1.11 -1.94
C GLN A 357 -2.01 0.27 -1.52
N GLY A 358 -1.09 0.89 -0.77
CA GLY A 358 0.18 0.27 -0.38
C GLY A 358 1.20 0.11 -1.52
N SER A 359 0.91 0.59 -2.73
CA SER A 359 1.85 0.60 -3.87
C SER A 359 2.37 2.01 -4.13
N GLU A 360 3.60 2.11 -4.62
CA GLU A 360 4.16 3.35 -5.18
C GLU A 360 4.66 3.09 -6.59
N TYR A 361 4.53 4.12 -7.42
CA TYR A 361 4.96 4.12 -8.81
C TYR A 361 5.77 5.38 -9.08
N PRO A 362 6.84 5.31 -9.90
CA PRO A 362 7.60 6.50 -10.29
C PRO A 362 6.72 7.57 -10.94
N CYS A 363 5.73 7.16 -11.73
CA CYS A 363 4.78 8.07 -12.36
C CYS A 363 3.35 7.49 -12.34
N VAL A 364 2.37 8.35 -12.07
CA VAL A 364 0.96 7.99 -12.01
C VAL A 364 0.14 8.91 -12.91
N VAL A 365 -0.81 8.34 -13.65
CA VAL A 365 -1.82 9.08 -14.42
C VAL A 365 -3.21 8.74 -13.88
N ILE A 366 -3.95 9.77 -13.46
CA ILE A 366 -5.28 9.61 -12.86
C ILE A 366 -6.31 10.41 -13.67
N PRO A 367 -7.32 9.76 -14.30
CA PRO A 367 -8.47 10.46 -14.81
C PRO A 367 -9.39 10.88 -13.66
N VAL A 368 -9.69 12.18 -13.61
CA VAL A 368 -10.70 12.75 -12.73
C VAL A 368 -11.84 13.26 -13.61
N THR A 369 -12.98 12.59 -13.58
CA THR A 369 -14.14 12.89 -14.43
C THR A 369 -15.44 12.86 -13.64
N THR A 370 -16.40 13.68 -14.03
CA THR A 370 -17.76 13.70 -13.45
C THR A 370 -18.53 12.41 -13.72
N GLN A 371 -18.14 11.62 -14.74
CA GLN A 371 -18.66 10.26 -14.90
C GLN A 371 -18.37 9.37 -13.68
N HIS A 372 -17.37 9.72 -12.88
CA HIS A 372 -16.99 9.04 -11.65
C HIS A 372 -17.49 9.74 -10.38
N TYR A 373 -18.52 10.60 -10.48
CA TYR A 373 -18.96 11.49 -9.40
C TYR A 373 -19.11 10.80 -8.03
N MET A 374 -19.68 9.60 -7.98
CA MET A 374 -19.85 8.84 -6.73
C MET A 374 -18.54 8.54 -5.99
N MET A 375 -17.43 8.47 -6.74
CA MET A 375 -16.08 8.20 -6.24
C MET A 375 -15.24 9.47 -6.08
N LEU A 376 -15.79 10.65 -6.41
CA LEU A 376 -15.09 11.93 -6.22
C LEU A 376 -15.22 12.37 -4.76
N GLN A 377 -14.44 11.71 -3.91
CA GLN A 377 -14.34 11.99 -2.49
C GLN A 377 -12.92 12.44 -2.16
N ARG A 378 -12.79 13.19 -1.06
CA ARG A 378 -11.50 13.63 -0.54
C ARG A 378 -10.85 12.51 0.25
#